data_AF-A0A9C8ZP63-F1
#
_entry.id   AF-A0A9C8ZP63-F1
#
_cell.length_a   1.000
_cell.length_b   1.000
_cell.length_c   1.000
_cell.angle_alpha   90.00
_cell.angle_beta   90.00
_cell.angle_gamma   90.00
#
_symmetry.space_group_name_H-M   'P 1'
#
loop_
_entity.id
_entity.type
_entity.pdbx_description
1 polymer ?
#
loop_
_entity_poly.entity_id
_entity_poly.type
_entity_poly.pdbx_seq_one_letter_code
_entity_poly.pdbx_strand_id
1 'polypeptide(L)'
;MWSGRPLPGGRRVASGRVGERASHRPSVLASLLDDTSTPALMVLAERYGLPRVPGLSRHGLINRILSHLPASDLKRLEDELIAARYGALSVDELLGLFLHREARRRGRPGRPRLDRISQDEAILLEGGPPRWFFTMRGHDVVIDLARRLLACDCPFFAFAARQQLLCKHLVTAFRLLPEAYAREALIDLLVQQRYGQPEQPGWRFESTYRREGEVALSA
;
A
#
# COMPACT_ATOMS: atom_id res chain seq x y z
N MET A 1 20.24 77.32 -14.56
CA MET A 1 18.82 77.30 -14.16
C MET A 1 18.44 75.83 -14.02
N TRP A 2 18.39 75.25 -12.80
CA TRP A 2 17.19 75.15 -11.95
C TRP A 2 15.97 74.75 -12.78
N SER A 3 15.22 73.66 -12.57
CA SER A 3 15.10 72.74 -11.43
C SER A 3 14.03 71.71 -11.84
N GLY A 4 14.19 70.43 -11.47
CA GLY A 4 13.13 69.43 -11.63
C GLY A 4 13.34 68.29 -10.64
N ARG A 5 12.71 68.41 -9.47
CA ARG A 5 12.75 67.43 -8.37
C ARG A 5 12.13 66.09 -8.79
N PRO A 6 12.58 64.96 -8.20
CA PRO A 6 11.93 63.68 -8.35
C PRO A 6 10.70 63.57 -7.43
N LEU A 7 9.63 62.93 -7.92
CA LEU A 7 8.49 62.50 -7.08
C LEU A 7 8.69 61.04 -6.63
N PRO A 8 8.24 60.69 -5.40
CA PRO A 8 8.46 59.40 -4.77
C PRO A 8 7.32 58.41 -5.04
N GLY A 9 7.59 57.12 -4.79
CA GLY A 9 6.52 56.22 -4.33
C GLY A 9 5.95 55.23 -5.35
N GLY A 10 6.79 54.54 -6.11
CA GLY A 10 6.41 53.26 -6.72
C GLY A 10 6.49 52.13 -5.69
N ARG A 11 5.45 51.93 -4.87
CA ARG A 11 5.28 50.70 -4.06
C ARG A 11 5.39 49.50 -5.00
N ARG A 12 6.45 48.71 -4.85
CA ARG A 12 6.48 47.34 -5.37
C ARG A 12 5.37 46.58 -4.65
N VAL A 13 4.24 46.39 -5.32
CA VAL A 13 3.34 45.30 -4.97
C VAL A 13 4.09 44.04 -5.39
N ALA A 14 4.78 43.45 -4.42
CA ALA A 14 5.19 42.07 -4.52
C ALA A 14 3.90 41.27 -4.72
N SER A 15 3.62 40.91 -5.97
CA SER A 15 2.61 39.91 -6.27
C SER A 15 3.13 38.59 -5.73
N GLY A 16 2.83 38.34 -4.46
CA GLY A 16 2.82 37.02 -3.88
C GLY A 16 1.77 36.21 -4.63
N ARG A 17 2.15 35.65 -5.78
CA ARG A 17 1.52 34.41 -6.22
C ARG A 17 2.23 33.29 -5.49
N VAL A 18 1.67 33.03 -4.32
CA VAL A 18 1.49 31.69 -3.76
C VAL A 18 0.93 30.81 -4.87
N GLY A 19 1.83 30.30 -5.68
CA GLY A 19 1.65 29.11 -6.50
C GLY A 19 2.54 28.04 -5.90
N GLU A 20 2.41 27.86 -4.59
CA GLU A 20 2.84 26.66 -3.90
C GLU A 20 2.03 25.56 -4.59
N ARG A 21 2.63 24.97 -5.64
CA ARG A 21 2.22 23.69 -6.18
C ARG A 21 2.43 22.75 -5.01
N ALA A 22 1.41 22.66 -4.15
CA ALA A 22 1.18 21.49 -3.34
C ALA A 22 1.32 20.35 -4.33
N SER A 23 2.44 19.64 -4.22
CA SER A 23 2.75 18.46 -4.97
C SER A 23 1.63 17.49 -4.67
N HIS A 24 0.59 17.54 -5.51
CA HIS A 24 -0.68 16.87 -5.35
C HIS A 24 -0.42 15.40 -5.66
N ARG A 25 0.21 14.70 -4.71
CA ARG A 25 0.40 13.27 -4.81
C ARG A 25 -0.97 12.62 -4.61
N PRO A 26 -1.43 11.78 -5.56
CA PRO A 26 -2.77 11.23 -5.51
C PRO A 26 -2.92 10.31 -4.28
N SER A 27 -4.02 10.48 -3.54
CA SER A 27 -4.42 9.52 -2.49
C SER A 27 -4.66 8.13 -3.08
N VAL A 28 -4.72 7.09 -2.23
CA VAL A 28 -5.05 5.71 -2.65
C VAL A 28 -6.32 5.69 -3.51
N LEU A 29 -7.37 6.40 -3.06
CA LEU A 29 -8.59 6.60 -3.83
C LEU A 29 -8.35 7.22 -5.21
N ALA A 30 -7.56 8.30 -5.31
CA ALA A 30 -7.29 8.94 -6.60
C ALA A 30 -6.62 7.96 -7.58
N SER A 31 -5.65 7.15 -7.12
CA SER A 31 -5.04 6.11 -7.96
C SER A 31 -5.99 4.96 -8.30
N LEU A 32 -6.90 4.57 -7.38
CA LEU A 32 -7.93 3.57 -7.66
C LEU A 32 -8.91 4.06 -8.75
N LEU A 33 -9.34 5.33 -8.67
CA LEU A 33 -10.15 5.97 -9.69
C LEU A 33 -9.40 6.05 -11.02
N ASP A 34 -8.10 6.36 -10.98
CA ASP A 34 -7.23 6.37 -12.15
C ASP A 34 -6.96 4.99 -12.77
N ASP A 35 -7.21 3.91 -12.04
CA ASP A 35 -7.20 2.56 -12.62
C ASP A 35 -8.61 2.06 -12.99
N THR A 36 -9.64 2.88 -12.82
CA THR A 36 -11.03 2.53 -13.12
C THR A 36 -11.42 3.08 -14.50
N SER A 37 -12.16 2.28 -15.28
CA SER A 37 -12.58 2.67 -16.63
C SER A 37 -13.58 3.83 -16.59
N THR A 38 -13.55 4.70 -17.59
CA THR A 38 -14.47 5.86 -17.66
C THR A 38 -15.95 5.47 -17.53
N PRO A 39 -16.45 4.40 -18.21
CA PRO A 39 -17.84 3.98 -18.05
C PRO A 39 -18.19 3.59 -16.60
N ALA A 40 -17.29 2.87 -15.91
CA ALA A 40 -17.50 2.51 -14.51
C ALA A 40 -17.48 3.73 -13.59
N LEU A 41 -16.57 4.69 -13.83
CA LEU A 41 -16.53 5.95 -13.09
C LEU A 41 -17.83 6.77 -13.25
N MET A 42 -18.44 6.78 -14.44
CA MET A 42 -19.72 7.47 -14.66
C MET A 42 -20.84 6.85 -13.83
N VAL A 43 -20.99 5.52 -13.90
CA VAL A 43 -21.99 4.78 -13.11
C VAL A 43 -21.78 4.99 -11.61
N LEU A 44 -20.53 4.97 -11.14
CA LEU A 44 -20.21 5.26 -9.74
C LEU A 44 -20.59 6.70 -9.37
N ALA A 45 -20.20 7.70 -10.16
CA ALA A 45 -20.54 9.10 -9.88
C ALA A 45 -22.06 9.30 -9.71
N GLU A 46 -22.87 8.69 -10.59
CA GLU A 46 -24.34 8.75 -10.50
C GLU A 46 -24.89 8.07 -9.26
N ARG A 47 -24.36 6.89 -8.91
CA ARG A 47 -24.76 6.16 -7.70
C ARG A 47 -24.53 6.97 -6.43
N TYR A 48 -23.51 7.83 -6.43
CA TYR A 48 -23.19 8.76 -5.35
C TYR A 48 -23.86 10.14 -5.54
N GLY A 49 -24.86 10.26 -6.42
CA GLY A 49 -25.67 11.46 -6.58
C GLY A 49 -25.06 12.58 -7.43
N LEU A 50 -23.93 12.33 -8.12
CA LEU A 50 -23.34 13.31 -9.02
C LEU A 50 -23.97 13.20 -10.43
N PRO A 51 -24.67 14.25 -10.91
CA PRO A 51 -25.34 14.18 -12.21
C PRO A 51 -24.34 14.13 -13.37
N ARG A 52 -24.67 13.39 -14.43
CA ARG A 52 -23.89 13.31 -15.66
C ARG A 52 -23.66 14.70 -16.26
N VAL A 53 -22.42 14.97 -16.69
CA VAL A 53 -22.07 16.16 -17.47
C VAL A 53 -21.54 15.71 -18.82
N PRO A 54 -22.25 15.99 -19.93
CA PRO A 54 -21.81 15.64 -21.27
C PRO A 54 -20.44 16.27 -21.58
N GLY A 55 -19.57 15.51 -22.25
CA GLY A 55 -18.24 15.99 -22.66
C GLY A 55 -17.22 16.12 -21.53
N LEU A 56 -17.54 15.70 -20.29
CA LEU A 56 -16.58 15.73 -19.19
C LEU A 56 -15.44 14.75 -19.45
N SER A 57 -14.20 15.25 -19.39
CA SER A 57 -13.01 14.42 -19.52
C SER A 57 -12.89 13.45 -18.33
N ARG A 58 -12.19 12.34 -18.53
CA ARG A 58 -11.94 11.35 -17.48
C ARG A 58 -11.32 11.98 -16.22
N HIS A 59 -10.28 12.79 -16.41
CA HIS A 59 -9.63 13.49 -15.30
C HIS A 59 -10.58 14.52 -14.65
N GLY A 60 -11.40 15.20 -15.43
CA GLY A 60 -12.46 16.08 -14.91
C GLY A 60 -13.50 15.34 -14.06
N LEU A 61 -13.88 14.12 -14.45
CA LEU A 61 -14.77 13.26 -13.68
C LEU A 61 -14.14 12.83 -12.36
N ILE A 62 -12.87 12.40 -12.37
CA ILE A 62 -12.13 12.03 -11.15
C ILE A 62 -12.04 13.22 -10.19
N ASN A 63 -11.60 14.39 -10.67
CA ASN A 63 -11.50 15.59 -9.84
C ASN A 63 -12.85 16.01 -9.27
N ARG A 64 -13.92 15.84 -10.05
CA ARG A 64 -15.27 16.13 -9.59
C ARG A 64 -15.69 15.20 -8.45
N ILE A 65 -15.48 13.88 -8.59
CA ILE A 65 -15.72 12.90 -7.52
C ILE A 65 -14.97 13.30 -6.26
N LEU A 66 -13.65 13.54 -6.38
CA LEU A 66 -12.78 13.85 -5.24
C LEU A 66 -13.14 15.18 -4.55
N SER A 67 -13.67 16.16 -5.28
CA SER A 67 -13.95 17.50 -4.73
C SER A 67 -15.38 17.69 -4.23
N HIS A 68 -16.34 16.87 -4.69
CA HIS A 68 -17.76 17.09 -4.43
C HIS A 68 -18.41 16.01 -3.55
N LEU A 69 -17.78 14.84 -3.40
CA LEU A 69 -18.27 13.85 -2.46
C LEU A 69 -17.81 14.19 -1.03
N PRO A 70 -18.65 13.97 -0.01
CA PRO A 70 -18.24 14.10 1.38
C PRO A 70 -17.20 13.03 1.74
N ALA A 71 -16.40 13.30 2.76
CA ALA A 71 -15.29 12.41 3.16
C ALA A 71 -15.74 10.98 3.50
N SER A 72 -16.93 10.81 4.09
CA SER A 72 -17.51 9.49 4.37
C SER A 72 -17.79 8.69 3.10
N ASP A 73 -18.28 9.36 2.05
CA ASP A 73 -18.59 8.73 0.77
C ASP A 73 -17.33 8.45 -0.03
N LEU A 74 -16.32 9.33 0.05
CA LEU A 74 -14.99 9.07 -0.51
C LEU A 74 -14.38 7.82 0.11
N LYS A 75 -14.47 7.66 1.45
CA LYS A 75 -13.96 6.47 2.13
C LYS A 75 -14.73 5.21 1.72
N ARG A 76 -16.06 5.27 1.72
CA ARG A 76 -16.90 4.16 1.25
C ARG A 76 -16.60 3.78 -0.20
N LEU A 77 -16.39 4.76 -1.08
CA LEU A 77 -16.03 4.53 -2.48
C LEU A 77 -14.66 3.86 -2.60
N GLU A 78 -13.68 4.28 -1.80
CA GLU A 78 -12.38 3.60 -1.72
C GLU A 78 -12.54 2.13 -1.34
N ASP A 79 -13.31 1.83 -0.29
CA ASP A 79 -13.56 0.47 0.17
C ASP A 79 -14.32 -0.37 -0.88
N GLU A 80 -15.31 0.21 -1.56
CA GLU A 80 -16.04 -0.44 -2.65
C GLU A 80 -15.13 -0.76 -3.84
N LEU A 81 -14.20 0.15 -4.21
CA LEU A 81 -13.24 -0.06 -5.29
C LEU A 81 -12.20 -1.13 -4.93
N ILE A 82 -11.74 -1.16 -3.69
CA ILE A 82 -10.84 -2.21 -3.17
C ILE A 82 -11.56 -3.56 -3.19
N ALA A 83 -12.78 -3.63 -2.66
CA ALA A 83 -13.60 -4.83 -2.65
C ALA A 83 -13.92 -5.33 -4.06
N ALA A 84 -14.24 -4.45 -5.00
CA ALA A 84 -14.49 -4.83 -6.39
C ALA A 84 -13.24 -5.42 -7.06
N ARG A 85 -12.03 -4.97 -6.68
CA ARG A 85 -10.76 -5.42 -7.28
C ARG A 85 -10.21 -6.69 -6.66
N TYR A 86 -10.38 -6.87 -5.34
CA TYR A 86 -9.70 -7.93 -4.59
C TYR A 86 -10.65 -8.78 -3.73
N GLY A 87 -11.87 -8.32 -3.47
CA GLY A 87 -12.81 -8.90 -2.50
C GLY A 87 -13.40 -10.25 -2.89
N ALA A 88 -13.24 -10.69 -4.14
CA ALA A 88 -13.62 -12.05 -4.56
C ALA A 88 -12.43 -13.03 -4.60
N LEU A 89 -11.20 -12.53 -4.43
CA LEU A 89 -10.00 -13.34 -4.57
C LEU A 89 -9.70 -14.13 -3.30
N SER A 90 -9.33 -15.39 -3.50
CA SER A 90 -8.81 -16.29 -2.46
C SER A 90 -7.42 -15.86 -1.98
N VAL A 91 -6.98 -16.41 -0.83
CA VAL A 91 -5.64 -16.17 -0.28
C VAL A 91 -4.54 -16.50 -1.29
N ASP A 92 -4.65 -17.63 -2.00
CA ASP A 92 -3.65 -18.03 -2.99
C ASP A 92 -3.63 -17.12 -4.22
N GLU A 93 -4.78 -16.62 -4.67
CA GLU A 93 -4.83 -15.64 -5.76
C GLU A 93 -4.21 -14.31 -5.34
N LEU A 94 -4.48 -13.83 -4.13
CA LEU A 94 -3.89 -12.61 -3.57
C LEU A 94 -2.37 -12.74 -3.42
N LEU A 95 -1.88 -13.85 -2.86
CA LEU A 95 -0.46 -14.17 -2.80
C LEU A 95 0.16 -14.23 -4.20
N GLY A 96 -0.52 -14.87 -5.15
CA GLY A 96 -0.11 -14.94 -6.56
C GLY A 96 0.06 -13.55 -7.18
N LEU A 97 -0.88 -12.63 -6.95
CA LEU A 97 -0.79 -11.24 -7.38
C LEU A 97 0.38 -10.50 -6.72
N PHE A 98 0.57 -10.68 -5.41
CA PHE A 98 1.66 -10.04 -4.67
C PHE A 98 3.02 -10.48 -5.26
N LEU A 99 3.25 -11.79 -5.32
CA LEU A 99 4.49 -12.39 -5.85
C LEU A 99 4.74 -12.08 -7.33
N HIS A 100 3.69 -11.97 -8.15
CA HIS A 100 3.84 -11.58 -9.55
C HIS A 100 4.38 -10.15 -9.69
N ARG A 101 3.93 -9.22 -8.82
CA ARG A 101 4.43 -7.85 -8.81
C ARG A 101 5.88 -7.76 -8.34
N GLU A 102 6.27 -8.56 -7.34
CA GLU A 102 7.67 -8.64 -6.90
C GLU A 102 8.59 -9.05 -8.06
N ALA A 103 8.17 -10.05 -8.84
CA ALA A 103 8.94 -10.55 -9.98
C ALA A 103 9.13 -9.49 -11.07
N ARG A 104 8.10 -8.68 -11.36
CA ARG A 104 8.20 -7.58 -12.33
C ARG A 104 9.16 -6.48 -11.88
N ARG A 105 9.18 -6.13 -10.58
CA ARG A 105 10.08 -5.09 -10.05
C ARG A 105 11.56 -5.45 -10.16
N ARG A 106 11.91 -6.74 -10.14
CA ARG A 106 13.31 -7.20 -10.08
C ARG A 106 13.94 -7.57 -11.42
N GLY A 107 13.21 -7.54 -12.54
CA GLY A 107 13.75 -7.83 -13.88
C GLY A 107 14.36 -9.23 -14.08
N ARG A 108 14.30 -10.14 -13.09
CA ARG A 108 14.78 -11.54 -13.10
C ARG A 108 14.01 -12.39 -12.07
N PRO A 109 13.95 -13.74 -12.23
CA PRO A 109 13.05 -14.59 -11.47
C PRO A 109 13.61 -14.86 -10.07
N GLY A 110 13.07 -14.15 -9.09
CA GLY A 110 13.39 -14.36 -7.67
C GLY A 110 12.14 -14.66 -6.85
N ARG A 111 11.13 -15.33 -7.43
CA ARG A 111 9.99 -15.81 -6.65
C ARG A 111 10.53 -16.74 -5.55
N PRO A 112 10.10 -16.59 -4.29
CA PRO A 112 10.44 -17.56 -3.28
C PRO A 112 10.05 -18.95 -3.78
N ARG A 113 10.96 -19.92 -3.68
CA ARG A 113 10.66 -21.33 -3.99
C ARG A 113 9.70 -21.85 -2.92
N LEU A 114 8.40 -21.79 -3.23
CA LEU A 114 7.31 -22.16 -2.33
C LEU A 114 7.16 -23.67 -2.14
N ASP A 115 7.63 -24.45 -3.12
CA ASP A 115 7.67 -25.92 -3.14
C ASP A 115 8.50 -26.54 -2.00
N ARG A 116 9.21 -25.72 -1.24
CA ARG A 116 10.18 -26.16 -0.24
C ARG A 116 9.71 -26.07 1.19
N ILE A 117 8.42 -25.86 1.47
CA ILE A 117 7.88 -25.91 2.84
C ILE A 117 6.49 -26.50 2.78
N SER A 118 6.28 -27.66 3.41
CA SER A 118 4.92 -28.18 3.61
C SER A 118 4.25 -27.40 4.74
N GLN A 119 2.92 -27.27 4.67
CA GLN A 119 2.13 -26.72 5.78
C GLN A 119 2.32 -27.52 7.07
N ASP A 120 2.57 -28.83 6.97
CA ASP A 120 2.80 -29.73 8.11
C ASP A 120 4.09 -29.44 8.88
N GLU A 121 5.02 -28.68 8.29
CA GLU A 121 6.27 -28.29 8.93
C GLU A 121 6.12 -27.02 9.79
N ALA A 122 4.91 -26.48 9.90
CA ALA A 122 4.60 -25.31 10.69
C ALA A 122 4.07 -25.69 12.07
N ILE A 123 4.75 -25.21 13.10
CA ILE A 123 4.33 -25.34 14.49
C ILE A 123 3.79 -23.98 14.93
N LEU A 124 2.51 -23.90 15.28
CA LEU A 124 1.90 -22.70 15.83
C LEU A 124 2.29 -22.54 17.30
N LEU A 125 2.97 -21.45 17.64
CA LEU A 125 3.38 -21.11 19.01
C LEU A 125 2.39 -20.16 19.70
N GLU A 126 1.87 -19.19 18.95
CA GLU A 126 0.84 -18.25 19.40
C GLU A 126 -0.14 -18.04 18.25
N GLY A 127 -1.43 -18.26 18.47
CA GLY A 127 -2.44 -18.12 17.43
C GLY A 127 -3.73 -17.52 17.95
N GLY A 128 -4.07 -16.36 17.39
CA GLY A 128 -5.34 -15.67 17.64
C GLY A 128 -5.22 -14.19 17.31
N PRO A 129 -6.31 -13.51 16.94
CA PRO A 129 -6.24 -12.09 16.67
C PRO A 129 -5.71 -11.33 17.90
N PRO A 130 -4.77 -10.39 17.71
CA PRO A 130 -4.32 -9.84 16.43
C PRO A 130 -3.03 -10.48 15.86
N ARG A 131 -2.50 -11.56 16.42
CA ARG A 131 -1.13 -12.03 16.17
C ARG A 131 -1.04 -13.54 15.98
N TRP A 132 -0.27 -13.94 14.97
CA TRP A 132 0.09 -15.33 14.71
C TRP A 132 1.60 -15.48 14.68
N PHE A 133 2.10 -16.43 15.44
CA PHE A 133 3.51 -16.78 15.54
C PHE A 133 3.68 -18.28 15.29
N PHE A 134 4.46 -18.59 14.26
CA PHE A 134 4.83 -19.94 13.88
C PHE A 134 6.34 -20.13 13.96
N THR A 135 6.77 -21.36 14.21
CA THR A 135 8.12 -21.82 13.85
C THR A 135 8.01 -22.79 12.67
N MET A 136 8.81 -22.55 11.63
CA MET A 136 8.84 -23.37 10.41
C MET A 136 10.28 -23.71 10.04
N ARG A 137 10.65 -24.99 10.10
CA ARG A 137 12.03 -25.46 9.84
C ARG A 137 13.10 -24.73 10.68
N GLY A 138 12.79 -24.47 11.95
CA GLY A 138 13.67 -23.75 12.87
C GLY A 138 13.72 -22.24 12.66
N HIS A 139 12.81 -21.69 11.84
CA HIS A 139 12.67 -20.25 11.63
C HIS A 139 11.40 -19.71 12.25
N ASP A 140 11.52 -18.65 13.04
CA ASP A 140 10.40 -17.93 13.60
C ASP A 140 9.75 -17.02 12.56
N VAL A 141 8.41 -17.03 12.51
CA VAL A 141 7.58 -16.31 11.55
C VAL A 141 6.42 -15.66 12.27
N VAL A 142 6.32 -14.33 12.20
CA VAL A 142 5.28 -13.56 12.89
C VAL A 142 4.47 -12.74 11.89
N ILE A 143 3.15 -12.81 12.04
CA ILE A 143 2.18 -11.92 11.39
C ILE A 143 1.37 -11.25 12.50
N ASP A 144 1.57 -9.95 12.69
CA ASP A 144 0.87 -9.14 13.69
C ASP A 144 0.06 -8.06 12.99
N LEU A 145 -1.27 -8.24 12.98
CA LEU A 145 -2.21 -7.38 12.29
C LEU A 145 -2.37 -6.03 13.00
N ALA A 146 -2.36 -6.02 14.33
CA ALA A 146 -2.52 -4.80 15.11
C ALA A 146 -1.36 -3.84 14.89
N ARG A 147 -0.14 -4.38 14.78
CA ARG A 147 1.08 -3.61 14.52
C ARG A 147 1.46 -3.51 13.04
N ARG A 148 0.65 -4.10 12.15
CA ARG A 148 0.93 -4.26 10.71
C ARG A 148 2.36 -4.72 10.47
N LEU A 149 2.74 -5.83 11.09
CA LEU A 149 4.11 -6.33 11.11
C LEU A 149 4.20 -7.73 10.52
N LEU A 150 5.15 -7.90 9.60
CA LEU A 150 5.62 -9.20 9.12
C LEU A 150 7.07 -9.39 9.55
N ALA A 151 7.33 -10.46 10.28
CA ALA A 151 8.68 -10.82 10.68
C ALA A 151 9.01 -12.26 10.33
N CYS A 152 10.27 -12.48 9.95
CA CYS A 152 10.82 -13.81 9.80
C CYS A 152 12.32 -13.76 10.10
N ASP A 153 12.86 -14.76 10.79
CA ASP A 153 14.28 -14.82 11.10
C ASP A 153 15.11 -15.51 10.00
N CYS A 154 14.53 -15.88 8.84
CA CYS A 154 15.29 -16.61 7.84
C CYS A 154 16.29 -15.70 7.10
N PRO A 155 17.48 -16.20 6.70
CA PRO A 155 18.50 -15.39 6.04
C PRO A 155 18.01 -14.65 4.79
N PHE A 156 17.10 -15.28 4.02
CA PHE A 156 16.50 -14.66 2.85
C PHE A 156 15.64 -13.45 3.22
N PHE A 157 14.92 -13.50 4.35
CA PHE A 157 14.05 -12.41 4.76
C PHE A 157 14.83 -11.19 5.21
N ALA A 158 16.03 -11.34 5.77
CA ALA A 158 16.92 -10.20 6.07
C ALA A 158 17.15 -9.30 4.85
N PHE A 159 17.23 -9.90 3.65
CA PHE A 159 17.30 -9.16 2.39
C PHE A 159 15.91 -8.76 1.87
N ALA A 160 14.93 -9.66 1.91
CA ALA A 160 13.58 -9.44 1.39
C ALA A 160 12.83 -8.31 2.11
N ALA A 161 13.01 -8.19 3.43
CA ALA A 161 12.38 -7.20 4.28
C ALA A 161 12.69 -5.76 3.85
N ARG A 162 13.95 -5.47 3.49
CA ARG A 162 14.38 -4.16 2.99
C ARG A 162 13.67 -3.75 1.70
N GLN A 163 13.17 -4.73 0.96
CA GLN A 163 12.44 -4.54 -0.29
C GLN A 163 10.93 -4.78 -0.14
N GLN A 164 10.45 -4.95 1.10
CA GLN A 164 9.06 -5.25 1.43
C GLN A 164 8.51 -6.47 0.68
N LEU A 165 9.31 -7.54 0.63
CA LEU A 165 8.95 -8.78 -0.06
C LEU A 165 8.69 -9.93 0.91
N LEU A 166 7.84 -10.86 0.49
CA LEU A 166 7.54 -12.05 1.27
C LEU A 166 8.61 -13.12 1.06
N CYS A 167 9.06 -13.75 2.15
CA CYS A 167 9.81 -15.00 2.08
C CYS A 167 8.84 -16.19 1.98
N LYS A 168 9.37 -17.36 1.64
CA LYS A 168 8.56 -18.60 1.57
C LYS A 168 7.84 -18.92 2.88
N HIS A 169 8.45 -18.62 4.04
CA HIS A 169 7.84 -18.88 5.35
C HIS A 169 6.62 -17.99 5.59
N LEU A 170 6.71 -16.69 5.25
CA LEU A 170 5.56 -15.78 5.35
C LEU A 170 4.44 -16.16 4.38
N VAL A 171 4.78 -16.59 3.16
CA VAL A 171 3.78 -17.10 2.20
C VAL A 171 3.05 -18.32 2.78
N THR A 172 3.78 -19.27 3.36
CA THR A 172 3.19 -20.43 4.04
C THR A 172 2.35 -20.00 5.26
N ALA A 173 2.84 -19.06 6.07
CA ALA A 173 2.12 -18.55 7.23
C ALA A 173 0.77 -17.93 6.84
N PHE A 174 0.72 -17.11 5.79
CA PHE A 174 -0.54 -16.54 5.28
C PHE A 174 -1.56 -17.61 4.89
N ARG A 175 -1.12 -18.76 4.38
CA ARG A 175 -2.01 -19.90 4.05
C ARG A 175 -2.54 -20.64 5.27
N LEU A 176 -1.88 -20.50 6.41
CA LEU A 176 -2.26 -21.12 7.68
C LEU A 176 -3.13 -20.22 8.55
N LEU A 177 -3.18 -18.92 8.27
CA LEU A 177 -4.09 -17.99 8.94
C LEU A 177 -5.55 -18.31 8.59
N PRO A 178 -6.51 -17.99 9.50
CA PRO A 178 -7.92 -18.02 9.11
C PRO A 178 -8.16 -17.08 7.93
N GLU A 179 -8.94 -17.55 6.95
CA GLU A 179 -9.03 -16.95 5.63
C GLU A 179 -9.37 -15.45 5.67
N ALA A 180 -10.33 -15.05 6.51
CA ALA A 180 -10.76 -13.66 6.64
C ALA A 180 -9.59 -12.72 6.98
N TYR A 181 -8.75 -13.09 7.95
CA TYR A 181 -7.61 -12.30 8.40
C TYR A 181 -6.47 -12.28 7.38
N ALA A 182 -6.18 -13.44 6.77
CA ALA A 182 -5.18 -13.53 5.71
C ALA A 182 -5.52 -12.63 4.53
N ARG A 183 -6.79 -12.65 4.10
CA ARG A 183 -7.29 -11.84 3.00
C ARG A 183 -7.24 -10.36 3.31
N GLU A 184 -7.71 -9.94 4.49
CA GLU A 184 -7.65 -8.56 4.93
C GLU A 184 -6.21 -8.02 4.87
N ALA A 185 -5.26 -8.74 5.47
CA ALA A 185 -3.85 -8.36 5.48
C ALA A 185 -3.23 -8.31 4.07
N LEU A 186 -3.51 -9.31 3.23
CA LEU A 186 -2.98 -9.37 1.87
C LEU A 186 -3.55 -8.29 0.95
N ILE A 187 -4.84 -7.95 1.11
CA ILE A 187 -5.46 -6.83 0.39
C ILE A 187 -4.79 -5.52 0.79
N ASP A 188 -4.61 -5.28 2.09
CA ASP A 188 -3.95 -4.06 2.58
C ASP A 188 -2.50 -3.95 2.05
N LEU A 189 -1.74 -5.05 2.11
CA LEU A 189 -0.40 -5.15 1.50
C LEU A 189 -0.42 -4.84 -0.01
N LEU A 190 -1.37 -5.39 -0.77
CA LEU A 190 -1.48 -5.17 -2.22
C LEU A 190 -1.90 -3.75 -2.58
N VAL A 191 -2.76 -3.14 -1.77
CA VAL A 191 -3.20 -1.75 -1.90
C VAL A 191 -2.02 -0.83 -1.62
N GLN A 192 -1.34 -1.01 -0.49
CA GLN A 192 -0.16 -0.23 -0.12
C GLN A 192 0.97 -0.37 -1.15
N GLN A 193 1.25 -1.57 -1.63
CA GLN A 193 2.32 -1.78 -2.61
C GLN A 193 2.05 -1.05 -3.95
N ARG A 194 0.77 -0.89 -4.33
CA ARG A 194 0.37 -0.30 -5.63
C ARG A 194 0.06 1.18 -5.55
N TYR A 195 -0.56 1.64 -4.47
CA TYR A 195 -1.09 2.99 -4.33
C TYR A 195 -0.60 3.70 -3.06
N GLY A 196 0.11 3.00 -2.18
CA GLY A 196 0.61 3.56 -0.93
C GLY A 196 1.63 4.66 -1.19
N GLN A 197 1.50 5.74 -0.43
CA GLN A 197 2.45 6.86 -0.44
C GLN A 197 3.57 6.62 0.59
N PRO A 198 4.78 7.18 0.38
CA PRO A 198 5.89 7.03 1.32
C PRO A 198 5.57 7.49 2.75
N GLU A 199 4.68 8.48 2.87
CA GLU A 199 4.23 9.05 4.14
C GLU A 199 3.13 8.26 4.88
N GLN A 200 2.52 7.24 4.25
CA GLN A 200 1.46 6.47 4.90
C GLN A 200 2.03 5.35 5.80
N PRO A 201 1.50 5.16 7.02
CA PRO A 201 1.93 4.08 7.91
C PRO A 201 1.61 2.73 7.27
N GLY A 202 2.66 2.11 6.76
CA GLY A 202 2.61 0.86 6.04
C GLY A 202 2.86 -0.38 6.90
N TRP A 203 2.73 -1.53 6.27
CA TRP A 203 3.25 -2.79 6.81
C TRP A 203 4.76 -2.70 7.00
N ARG A 204 5.19 -3.08 8.20
CA ARG A 204 6.59 -3.17 8.61
C ARG A 204 7.10 -4.57 8.31
N PHE A 205 8.27 -4.66 7.71
CA PHE A 205 8.96 -5.92 7.43
C PHE A 205 10.22 -5.95 8.30
N GLU A 206 10.21 -6.75 9.36
CA GLU A 206 11.31 -6.79 10.34
C GLU A 206 11.98 -8.16 10.31
N SER A 207 13.26 -8.19 9.95
CA SER A 207 14.06 -9.40 10.06
C SER A 207 14.66 -9.51 11.45
N THR A 208 14.37 -10.60 12.15
CA THR A 208 15.01 -10.98 13.42
C THR A 208 16.22 -11.89 13.22
N TYR A 209 16.58 -12.19 11.96
CA TYR A 209 17.76 -13.00 11.63
C TYR A 209 19.01 -12.43 12.30
N ARG A 210 19.63 -13.25 13.16
CA ARG A 210 20.97 -13.00 13.70
C ARG A 210 21.93 -13.88 12.93
N ARG A 211 23.01 -13.29 12.40
CA ARG A 211 24.04 -14.08 11.71
C ARG A 211 24.80 -14.87 12.77
N GLU A 212 24.90 -16.20 12.62
CA GLU A 212 25.75 -17.02 13.49
C GLU A 212 27.18 -16.43 13.47
N GLY A 213 27.67 -15.98 14.63
CA GLY A 213 28.95 -15.27 14.78
C GLY A 213 28.86 -13.77 15.12
N GLU A 214 27.68 -13.14 15.06
CA GLU A 214 27.45 -11.86 15.74
C GLU A 214 27.26 -12.14 17.25
N VAL A 215 28.39 -12.25 17.95
CA VAL A 215 28.41 -11.98 19.39
C VAL A 215 27.89 -10.55 19.55
N ALA A 216 26.86 -10.36 20.36
CA ALA A 216 26.47 -9.05 20.82
C ALA A 216 27.69 -8.39 21.47
N LEU A 217 28.39 -7.53 20.72
CA LEU A 217 29.30 -6.58 21.32
C LEU A 217 28.42 -5.58 22.05
N SER A 218 28.42 -5.76 23.36
CA SER A 218 27.75 -5.03 24.42
C SER A 218 27.65 -3.52 24.20
N ALA A 219 26.50 -2.95 24.59
CA ALA A 219 26.40 -2.02 25.71
C ALA A 219 24.96 -2.04 26.26
#